data_AF-A0A6B9GA32-F1
#
_entry.id   AF-A0A6B9GA32-F1
#
_cell.length_a   1.000
_cell.length_b   1.000
_cell.length_c   1.000
_cell.angle_alpha   90.00
_cell.angle_beta   90.00
_cell.angle_gamma   90.00
#
_symmetry.space_group_name_H-M   'P 1'
#
loop_
_entity.id
_entity.type
_entity.pdbx_description
1 polymer ?
#
loop_
_entity_poly.entity_id
_entity_poly.type
_entity_poly.pdbx_seq_one_letter_code
_entity_poly.pdbx_strand_id
1 'polypeptide(L)'
;MSANDIRGLISPEYIDIVFNFLTDYTETVRDELIDECLKFLWICSSINKKAFVPVSQDVDNVWHAFILQTRLYPGLCSILPGKDFIHHQSGSFYDYMSATSGQLMAEELVLWLTEYHRMFGDFTAESAQHWVIVNFLMQGEGLSLAEVNTLAAGGEVSVSLSDTGNPANDQQTSVISHGDC
;
A
#
# COMPACT_ATOMS: atom_id res chain seq x y z
N MET A 1 7.84 19.49 -7.36
CA MET A 1 7.01 19.26 -6.16
C MET A 1 7.38 17.90 -5.62
N SER A 2 7.71 17.80 -4.33
CA SER A 2 8.09 16.53 -3.69
C SER A 2 6.87 15.88 -3.05
N ALA A 3 6.90 14.55 -2.96
CA ALA A 3 5.96 13.71 -2.22
C ALA A 3 5.68 14.18 -0.76
N ASN A 4 6.60 14.94 -0.15
CA ASN A 4 6.50 15.42 1.23
C ASN A 4 5.47 16.55 1.46
N ASP A 5 4.86 17.12 0.41
CA ASP A 5 3.82 18.15 0.56
C ASP A 5 2.54 17.75 -0.21
N ILE A 6 2.12 16.51 0.00
CA ILE A 6 0.99 15.92 -0.72
C ILE A 6 -0.35 16.57 -0.37
N ARG A 7 -0.46 17.15 0.84
CA ARG A 7 -1.63 17.93 1.26
C ARG A 7 -1.75 19.25 0.51
N GLY A 8 -0.63 19.88 0.14
CA GLY A 8 -0.62 21.12 -0.65
C GLY A 8 -1.24 20.97 -2.05
N LEU A 9 -1.51 19.74 -2.49
CA LEU A 9 -2.18 19.43 -3.76
C LEU A 9 -3.70 19.67 -3.70
N ILE A 10 -4.28 19.72 -2.51
CA ILE A 10 -5.73 19.70 -2.33
C ILE A 10 -6.18 21.01 -1.70
N SER A 11 -7.23 21.60 -2.26
CA SER A 11 -7.77 22.82 -1.68
C SER A 11 -8.35 22.51 -0.28
N PRO A 12 -8.22 23.44 0.68
CA PRO A 12 -8.79 23.25 2.01
C PRO A 12 -10.28 22.88 1.98
N GLU A 13 -11.04 23.44 1.03
CA GLU A 13 -12.47 23.12 0.89
C GLU A 13 -12.72 21.66 0.50
N TYR A 14 -11.85 21.06 -0.31
CA TYR A 14 -11.99 19.65 -0.68
C TYR A 14 -11.61 18.75 0.52
N ILE A 15 -10.57 19.12 1.26
CA ILE A 15 -10.24 18.44 2.52
C ILE A 15 -11.43 18.50 3.49
N ASP A 16 -12.03 19.68 3.71
CA ASP A 16 -13.19 19.86 4.59
C ASP A 16 -14.39 18.99 4.17
N ILE A 17 -14.65 18.89 2.86
CA ILE A 17 -15.71 18.00 2.35
C ILE A 17 -15.43 16.56 2.75
N VAL A 18 -14.23 16.05 2.48
CA VAL A 18 -13.85 14.67 2.83
C VAL A 18 -13.88 14.45 4.34
N PHE A 19 -13.38 15.40 5.12
CA PHE A 19 -13.42 15.40 6.59
C PHE A 19 -14.83 15.22 7.15
N ASN A 20 -15.82 15.85 6.52
CA ASN A 20 -17.23 15.76 6.93
C ASN A 20 -17.88 14.40 6.60
N PHE A 21 -17.27 13.59 5.74
CA PHE A 21 -17.70 12.20 5.49
C PHE A 21 -17.12 11.21 6.51
N LEU A 22 -16.07 11.59 7.24
CA LEU A 22 -15.32 10.72 8.16
C LEU A 22 -15.70 10.98 9.64
N THR A 23 -16.98 11.14 9.95
CA THR A 23 -17.46 11.62 11.27
C THR A 23 -17.13 10.70 12.45
N ASP A 24 -16.83 9.44 12.18
CA ASP A 24 -16.56 8.43 13.21
C ASP A 24 -15.13 8.49 13.76
N TYR A 25 -14.25 9.29 13.14
CA TYR A 25 -12.84 9.41 13.52
C TYR A 25 -12.54 10.77 14.17
N THR A 26 -11.54 10.78 15.04
CA THR A 26 -10.99 12.02 15.59
C THR A 26 -10.32 12.85 14.48
N GLU A 27 -10.09 14.13 14.72
CA GLU A 27 -9.40 15.00 13.75
C GLU A 27 -8.01 14.47 13.37
N THR A 28 -7.19 14.08 14.35
CA THR A 28 -5.86 13.51 14.12
C THR A 28 -5.92 12.25 13.26
N VAL A 29 -6.86 11.34 13.56
CA VAL A 29 -6.99 10.09 12.78
C VAL A 29 -7.47 10.37 11.36
N ARG A 30 -8.38 11.33 11.16
CA ARG A 30 -8.81 11.74 9.80
C ARG A 30 -7.64 12.26 8.97
N ASP A 31 -6.82 13.08 9.59
CA ASP A 31 -5.62 13.64 8.99
C ASP A 31 -4.65 12.55 8.52
N GLU A 32 -4.37 11.57 9.39
CA GLU A 32 -3.52 10.41 9.08
C GLU A 32 -4.09 9.58 7.93
N LEU A 33 -5.39 9.27 7.96
CA LEU A 33 -6.07 8.49 6.91
C LEU A 33 -6.06 9.21 5.56
N ILE A 34 -6.21 10.54 5.56
CA ILE A 34 -6.11 11.35 4.35
C ILE A 34 -4.69 11.30 3.80
N ASP A 35 -3.66 11.48 4.64
CA ASP A 35 -2.27 11.42 4.18
C ASP A 35 -1.94 10.07 3.54
N GLU A 36 -2.30 8.96 4.18
CA GLU A 36 -2.04 7.63 3.61
C GLU A 36 -2.87 7.36 2.35
N CYS A 37 -4.11 7.87 2.26
CA CYS A 37 -4.91 7.81 1.05
C CYS A 37 -4.22 8.55 -0.11
N LEU A 38 -3.72 9.75 0.14
CA LEU A 38 -3.03 10.52 -0.89
C LEU A 38 -1.72 9.87 -1.32
N LYS A 39 -0.94 9.32 -0.39
CA LYS A 39 0.27 8.55 -0.71
C LYS A 39 -0.06 7.36 -1.62
N PHE A 40 -1.12 6.64 -1.32
CA PHE A 40 -1.62 5.56 -2.16
C PHE A 40 -1.98 6.04 -3.58
N LEU A 41 -2.78 7.11 -3.71
CA LEU A 41 -3.17 7.65 -5.02
C LEU A 41 -1.96 8.14 -5.82
N TRP A 42 -0.98 8.73 -5.14
CA TRP A 42 0.25 9.17 -5.76
C TRP A 42 1.06 8.00 -6.32
N ILE A 43 1.18 6.89 -5.57
CA ILE A 43 1.83 5.67 -6.08
C ILE A 43 1.05 5.12 -7.27
N CYS A 44 -0.26 4.92 -7.14
CA CYS A 44 -1.14 4.45 -8.23
C CYS A 44 -0.94 5.26 -9.52
N SER A 45 -0.92 6.59 -9.39
CA SER A 45 -0.70 7.50 -10.51
C SER A 45 0.70 7.37 -11.10
N SER A 46 1.73 7.24 -10.25
CA SER A 46 3.13 7.19 -10.66
C SER A 46 3.48 5.94 -11.45
N ILE A 47 2.94 4.78 -11.05
CA ILE A 47 3.23 3.49 -11.69
C ILE A 47 2.10 2.98 -12.59
N ASN A 48 1.07 3.81 -12.84
CA ASN A 48 -0.14 3.49 -13.61
C ASN A 48 -0.76 2.14 -13.22
N LYS A 49 -0.83 1.89 -11.91
CA LYS A 49 -1.25 0.61 -11.36
C LYS A 49 -2.78 0.53 -11.33
N LYS A 50 -3.31 -0.61 -11.78
CA LYS A 50 -4.74 -0.95 -11.78
C LYS A 50 -5.04 -2.22 -10.95
N ALA A 51 -4.16 -2.54 -10.00
CA ALA A 51 -4.26 -3.76 -9.20
C ALA A 51 -5.07 -3.53 -7.92
N PHE A 52 -5.06 -4.52 -7.02
CA PHE A 52 -5.75 -4.45 -5.72
C PHE A 52 -5.32 -3.23 -4.90
N VAL A 53 -6.18 -2.84 -3.98
CA VAL A 53 -5.98 -1.70 -3.07
C VAL A 53 -5.22 -2.20 -1.82
N PRO A 54 -3.94 -1.86 -1.62
CA PRO A 54 -3.10 -2.41 -0.57
C PRO A 54 -3.24 -1.66 0.76
N VAL A 55 -4.32 -0.93 0.96
CA VAL A 55 -4.55 -0.06 2.12
C VAL A 55 -5.70 -0.58 2.98
N SER A 56 -5.78 -0.14 4.24
CA SER A 56 -6.84 -0.55 5.15
C SER A 56 -8.21 -0.07 4.65
N GLN A 57 -9.28 -0.70 5.16
CA GLN A 57 -10.65 -0.30 4.83
C GLN A 57 -10.92 1.18 5.17
N ASP A 58 -10.31 1.70 6.23
CA ASP A 58 -10.46 3.10 6.63
C ASP A 58 -9.88 4.05 5.56
N VAL A 59 -8.69 3.73 5.03
CA VAL A 59 -8.07 4.51 3.95
C VAL A 59 -8.86 4.37 2.64
N ASP A 60 -9.39 3.18 2.35
CA ASP A 60 -10.27 2.95 1.20
C ASP A 60 -11.59 3.74 1.33
N ASN A 61 -12.14 3.89 2.54
CA ASN A 61 -13.31 4.74 2.80
C ASN A 61 -13.00 6.22 2.54
N VAL A 62 -11.79 6.69 2.87
CA VAL A 62 -11.33 8.05 2.48
C VAL A 62 -11.29 8.18 0.96
N TRP A 63 -10.78 7.16 0.26
CA TRP A 63 -10.75 7.19 -1.21
C TRP A 63 -12.16 7.24 -1.81
N HIS A 64 -13.12 6.50 -1.25
CA HIS A 64 -14.53 6.61 -1.63
C HIS A 64 -15.05 8.04 -1.47
N ALA A 65 -14.77 8.70 -0.35
CA ALA A 65 -15.16 10.09 -0.12
C ALA A 65 -14.55 11.04 -1.17
N PHE A 66 -13.29 10.82 -1.56
CA PHE A 66 -12.65 11.56 -2.66
C PHE A 66 -13.37 11.35 -3.99
N ILE A 67 -13.60 10.10 -4.41
CA ILE A 67 -14.17 9.75 -5.72
C ILE A 67 -15.60 10.27 -5.89
N LEU A 68 -16.39 10.30 -4.81
CA LEU A 68 -17.75 10.85 -4.84
C LEU A 68 -17.79 12.34 -5.21
N GLN A 69 -16.68 13.07 -5.03
CA GLN A 69 -16.56 14.45 -5.48
C GLN A 69 -16.25 14.52 -6.98
N THR A 70 -17.23 14.14 -7.80
CA THR A 70 -17.10 13.98 -9.27
C THR A 70 -16.59 15.22 -10.03
N ARG A 71 -16.66 16.41 -9.44
CA ARG A 71 -16.07 17.65 -9.99
C ARG A 71 -14.63 17.89 -9.56
N LEU A 72 -14.27 17.48 -8.34
CA LEU A 72 -12.97 17.75 -7.73
C LEU A 72 -11.97 16.62 -7.97
N TYR A 73 -12.43 15.37 -7.93
CA TYR A 73 -11.59 14.19 -8.10
C TYR A 73 -10.86 14.11 -9.46
N PRO A 74 -11.48 14.46 -10.61
CA PRO A 74 -10.73 14.56 -11.87
C PRO A 74 -9.62 15.62 -11.81
N GLY A 75 -9.86 16.72 -11.08
CA GLY A 75 -8.86 17.75 -10.83
C GLY A 75 -7.67 17.21 -10.05
N LEU A 76 -7.93 16.48 -8.96
CA LEU A 76 -6.90 15.77 -8.19
C LEU A 76 -6.11 14.80 -9.07
N CYS A 77 -6.80 13.95 -9.85
CA CYS A 77 -6.14 13.01 -10.75
C CYS A 77 -5.22 13.71 -11.77
N SER A 78 -5.63 14.89 -12.27
CA SER A 78 -4.86 15.65 -13.27
C SER A 78 -3.56 16.28 -12.74
N ILE A 79 -3.45 16.49 -11.42
CA ILE A 79 -2.26 17.05 -10.76
C ILE A 79 -1.32 15.97 -10.22
N LEU A 80 -1.78 14.73 -10.09
CA LEU A 80 -0.95 13.59 -9.73
C LEU A 80 0.04 13.23 -10.87
N PRO A 81 1.14 12.52 -10.58
CA PRO A 81 2.24 12.32 -11.54
C PRO A 81 1.84 11.73 -12.90
N GLY A 82 0.90 10.78 -12.91
CA GLY A 82 0.41 10.12 -14.13
C GLY A 82 -0.59 10.94 -14.93
N LYS A 83 -1.20 11.97 -14.32
CA LYS A 83 -2.20 12.87 -14.94
C LYS A 83 -3.40 12.15 -15.59
N ASP A 84 -3.70 10.94 -15.12
CA ASP A 84 -4.79 10.10 -15.62
C ASP A 84 -5.80 9.81 -14.51
N PHE A 85 -7.04 9.53 -14.89
CA PHE A 85 -8.09 9.21 -13.96
C PHE A 85 -7.82 7.85 -13.29
N ILE A 86 -7.70 7.86 -11.96
CA ILE A 86 -7.51 6.62 -11.19
C ILE A 86 -8.89 6.03 -10.89
N HIS A 87 -9.19 4.93 -11.57
CA HIS A 87 -10.43 4.19 -11.36
C HIS A 87 -10.35 3.35 -10.08
N HIS A 88 -11.42 3.39 -9.29
CA HIS A 88 -11.61 2.44 -8.19
C HIS A 88 -12.07 1.10 -8.73
N GLN A 89 -11.55 0.03 -8.14
CA GLN A 89 -12.06 -1.32 -8.33
C GLN A 89 -12.27 -1.93 -6.96
N SER A 90 -13.53 -2.24 -6.63
CA SER A 90 -13.86 -2.92 -5.40
C SER A 90 -13.32 -4.35 -5.42
N GLY A 91 -12.44 -4.68 -4.49
CA GLY A 91 -11.90 -6.02 -4.31
C GLY A 91 -11.16 -6.11 -2.99
N SER A 92 -11.39 -7.17 -2.22
CA SER A 92 -10.66 -7.38 -0.98
C SER A 92 -9.27 -7.95 -1.26
N PHE A 93 -8.32 -7.67 -0.37
CA PHE A 93 -6.99 -8.28 -0.42
C PHE A 93 -7.06 -9.81 -0.39
N TYR A 94 -7.99 -10.37 0.38
CA TYR A 94 -8.15 -11.82 0.50
C TYR A 94 -8.67 -12.45 -0.80
N ASP A 95 -9.67 -11.85 -1.43
CA ASP A 95 -10.18 -12.32 -2.72
C ASP A 95 -9.07 -12.27 -3.77
N TYR A 96 -8.31 -11.18 -3.79
CA TYR A 96 -7.19 -11.01 -4.70
C TYR A 96 -6.08 -12.05 -4.47
N MET A 97 -5.72 -12.32 -3.21
CA MET A 97 -4.74 -13.33 -2.84
C MET A 97 -5.19 -14.74 -3.23
N SER A 98 -6.47 -15.07 -3.06
CA SER A 98 -7.01 -16.37 -3.44
C SER A 98 -7.06 -16.61 -4.94
N ALA A 99 -7.20 -15.53 -5.72
CA ALA A 99 -7.35 -15.57 -7.18
C ALA A 99 -6.01 -15.46 -7.93
N THR A 100 -4.91 -15.17 -7.25
CA THR A 100 -3.61 -14.89 -7.88
C THR A 100 -2.54 -15.89 -7.46
N SER A 101 -1.56 -16.14 -8.34
CA SER A 101 -0.43 -17.01 -8.01
C SER A 101 0.46 -16.37 -6.93
N GLY A 102 1.06 -17.21 -6.08
CA GLY A 102 1.95 -16.74 -5.00
C GLY A 102 3.14 -15.91 -5.50
N GLN A 103 3.68 -16.23 -6.67
CA GLN A 103 4.78 -15.46 -7.28
C GLN A 103 4.36 -14.02 -7.63
N LEU A 104 3.21 -13.86 -8.29
CA LEU A 104 2.68 -12.54 -8.62
C LEU A 104 2.33 -11.75 -7.35
N MET A 105 1.86 -12.44 -6.29
CA MET A 105 1.63 -11.80 -5.00
C MET A 105 2.91 -11.25 -4.39
N ALA A 106 3.97 -12.04 -4.36
CA ALA A 106 5.26 -11.60 -3.84
C ALA A 106 5.80 -10.40 -4.64
N GLU A 107 5.71 -10.43 -5.97
CA GLU A 107 6.13 -9.33 -6.83
C GLU A 107 5.34 -8.04 -6.56
N GLU A 108 4.02 -8.14 -6.39
CA GLU A 108 3.18 -6.98 -6.08
C GLU A 108 3.40 -6.44 -4.66
N LEU A 109 3.60 -7.32 -3.67
CA LEU A 109 3.95 -6.93 -2.32
C LEU A 109 5.24 -6.11 -2.30
N VAL A 110 6.29 -6.62 -2.95
CA VAL A 110 7.58 -5.93 -3.06
C VAL A 110 7.42 -4.61 -3.80
N LEU A 111 6.65 -4.57 -4.88
CA LEU A 111 6.39 -3.34 -5.62
C LEU A 111 5.79 -2.26 -4.72
N TRP A 112 4.74 -2.58 -3.95
CA TRP A 112 4.10 -1.58 -3.10
C TRP A 112 5.00 -1.07 -1.98
N LEU A 113 5.77 -1.96 -1.33
CA LEU A 113 6.73 -1.57 -0.30
C LEU A 113 7.82 -0.66 -0.86
N THR A 114 8.42 -1.07 -1.97
CA THR A 114 9.53 -0.34 -2.60
C THR A 114 9.09 1.01 -3.15
N GLU A 115 7.91 1.10 -3.77
CA GLU A 115 7.39 2.37 -4.25
C GLU A 115 6.97 3.32 -3.13
N TYR A 116 6.41 2.80 -2.02
CA TYR A 116 6.17 3.63 -0.84
C TYR A 116 7.47 4.21 -0.31
N HIS A 117 8.46 3.35 -0.05
CA HIS A 117 9.74 3.77 0.52
C HIS A 117 10.48 4.74 -0.40
N ARG A 118 10.50 4.47 -1.70
CA ARG A 118 11.14 5.34 -2.70
C ARG A 118 10.54 6.75 -2.73
N MET A 119 9.23 6.88 -2.46
CA MET A 119 8.53 8.17 -2.56
C MET A 119 8.43 8.90 -1.22
N PHE A 120 8.25 8.18 -0.12
CA PHE A 120 7.90 8.76 1.19
C PHE A 120 8.88 8.38 2.31
N GLY A 121 9.83 7.50 2.06
CA GLY A 121 10.75 6.96 3.06
C GLY A 121 10.13 5.85 3.90
N ASP A 122 10.71 5.62 5.07
CA ASP A 122 10.33 4.53 5.96
C ASP A 122 8.86 4.60 6.40
N PHE A 123 8.24 3.43 6.52
CA PHE A 123 6.99 3.29 7.26
C PHE A 123 7.24 3.59 8.74
N THR A 124 6.35 4.38 9.34
CA THR A 124 6.30 4.57 10.79
C THR A 124 5.32 3.57 11.41
N ALA A 125 5.24 3.50 12.73
CA ALA A 125 4.24 2.64 13.39
C ALA A 125 2.82 3.07 13.02
N GLU A 126 2.60 4.37 12.88
CA GLU A 126 1.33 4.99 12.48
C GLU A 126 1.02 4.70 11.02
N SER A 127 1.97 4.85 10.09
CA SER A 127 1.65 4.56 8.68
C SER A 127 1.50 3.06 8.42
N ALA A 128 2.29 2.20 9.08
CA ALA A 128 2.25 0.75 8.93
C ALA A 128 0.84 0.15 9.11
N GLN A 129 0.06 0.66 10.07
CA GLN A 129 -1.28 0.15 10.35
C GLN A 129 -2.26 0.33 9.18
N HIS A 130 -1.96 1.26 8.26
CA HIS A 130 -2.82 1.62 7.14
C HIS A 130 -2.50 0.85 5.86
N TRP A 131 -1.42 0.07 5.82
CA TRP A 131 -1.01 -0.71 4.65
C TRP A 131 -1.18 -2.20 4.93
N VAL A 132 -2.11 -2.84 4.21
CA VAL A 132 -2.48 -4.25 4.39
C VAL A 132 -1.26 -5.15 4.23
N ILE A 133 -0.39 -4.82 3.30
CA ILE A 133 0.84 -5.58 3.02
C ILE A 133 1.84 -5.51 4.18
N VAL A 134 1.92 -4.37 4.87
CA VAL A 134 2.82 -4.17 6.01
C VAL A 134 2.27 -4.95 7.21
N ASN A 135 0.96 -4.82 7.46
CA ASN A 135 0.28 -5.61 8.49
C ASN A 135 0.41 -7.11 8.24
N PHE A 136 0.29 -7.57 6.99
CA PHE A 136 0.47 -8.97 6.63
C PHE A 136 1.88 -9.47 6.99
N LEU A 137 2.93 -8.72 6.63
CA LEU A 137 4.31 -9.10 6.97
C LEU A 137 4.58 -9.08 8.48
N MET A 138 4.03 -8.10 9.20
CA MET A 138 4.28 -7.98 10.64
C MET A 138 3.48 -8.99 11.47
N GLN A 139 2.20 -9.20 11.15
CA GLN A 139 1.29 -10.03 11.93
C GLN A 139 1.19 -11.46 11.42
N GLY A 140 1.31 -11.65 10.10
CA GLY A 140 1.27 -12.97 9.46
C GLY A 140 2.64 -13.66 9.46
N GLU A 141 3.68 -12.94 9.03
CA GLU A 141 5.03 -13.49 8.86
C GLU A 141 5.99 -13.16 10.04
N GLY A 142 5.53 -12.36 10.99
CA GLY A 142 6.27 -12.05 12.22
C GLY A 142 7.45 -11.08 12.07
N LEU A 143 7.52 -10.33 10.96
CA LEU A 143 8.58 -9.34 10.74
C LEU A 143 8.40 -8.13 11.65
N SER A 144 9.51 -7.58 12.14
CA SER A 144 9.52 -6.26 12.77
C SER A 144 9.35 -5.15 11.72
N LEU A 145 8.90 -3.96 12.15
CA LEU A 145 8.81 -2.79 11.27
C LEU A 145 10.16 -2.41 10.64
N ALA A 146 11.27 -2.62 11.37
CA ALA A 146 12.62 -2.36 10.86
C ALA A 146 12.98 -3.32 9.72
N GLU A 147 12.58 -4.59 9.82
CA GLU A 147 12.77 -5.58 8.75
C GLU A 147 11.89 -5.25 7.54
N VAL A 148 10.64 -4.83 7.75
CA VAL A 148 9.78 -4.37 6.64
C VAL A 148 10.40 -3.17 5.92
N ASN A 149 10.91 -2.18 6.64
CA ASN A 149 11.60 -1.03 6.04
C ASN A 149 12.90 -1.44 5.31
N THR A 150 13.61 -2.45 5.83
CA THR A 150 14.78 -3.02 5.15
C THR A 150 14.39 -3.66 3.82
N LEU A 151 13.31 -4.45 3.78
CA LEU A 151 12.77 -5.01 2.53
C LEU A 151 12.33 -3.91 1.56
N ALA A 152 11.63 -2.89 2.06
CA ALA A 152 11.14 -1.76 1.27
C ALA A 152 12.30 -0.94 0.64
N ALA A 153 13.45 -0.88 1.31
CA ALA A 153 14.67 -0.28 0.79
C ALA A 153 15.43 -1.18 -0.20
N GLY A 154 14.93 -2.38 -0.51
CA GLY A 154 15.58 -3.36 -1.39
C GLY A 154 16.64 -4.22 -0.70
N GLY A 155 16.68 -4.23 0.63
CA GLY A 155 17.54 -5.10 1.42
C GLY A 155 16.99 -6.53 1.54
N GLU A 156 17.84 -7.43 2.03
CA GLU A 156 17.47 -8.83 2.30
C GLU A 156 17.07 -9.01 3.77
N VAL A 157 16.00 -9.78 4.03
CA VAL A 157 15.58 -10.18 5.37
C VAL A 157 15.46 -11.69 5.42
N SER A 158 15.96 -12.29 6.51
CA SER A 158 15.85 -13.72 6.76
C SER A 158 14.48 -14.05 7.34
N VAL A 159 13.54 -14.49 6.50
CA VAL A 159 12.24 -14.95 6.99
C VAL A 159 12.34 -16.43 7.36
N SER A 160 12.13 -16.74 8.64
CA SER A 160 11.96 -18.12 9.08
C SER A 160 10.51 -18.52 8.82
N LEU A 161 10.21 -19.01 7.62
CA LEU A 161 8.89 -19.55 7.30
C LEU A 161 8.61 -20.71 8.26
N SER A 162 7.75 -20.50 9.25
CA SER A 162 7.23 -21.60 10.04
C SER A 162 6.28 -22.39 9.14
N ASP A 163 6.73 -23.57 8.75
CA ASP A 163 5.99 -24.51 7.92
C ASP A 163 4.74 -25.00 8.67
N THR A 164 3.69 -24.19 8.70
CA THR A 164 2.40 -24.60 9.25
C THR A 164 1.61 -25.32 8.17
N GLY A 165 1.97 -26.59 7.94
CA GLY A 165 1.02 -27.59 7.48
C GLY A 165 1.39 -28.39 6.23
N ASN A 166 2.38 -29.27 6.33
CA ASN A 166 2.30 -30.56 5.61
C ASN A 166 3.02 -31.68 6.40
N PRO A 167 2.31 -32.61 7.07
CA PRO A 167 2.94 -33.78 7.66
C PRO A 167 3.13 -34.86 6.59
N ALA A 168 3.87 -34.55 5.52
CA ALA A 168 4.41 -35.52 4.57
C ALA A 168 5.19 -34.79 3.47
N ASN A 169 6.51 -34.69 3.59
CA ASN A 169 7.39 -35.59 2.84
C ASN A 169 8.84 -35.21 3.13
N ASP A 170 9.62 -36.23 3.47
CA ASP A 170 11.05 -36.15 3.75
C ASP A 170 11.83 -35.95 2.44
N GLN A 171 12.91 -35.16 2.53
CA GLN A 171 14.00 -35.00 1.57
C GLN A 171 13.73 -34.38 0.19
N GLN A 172 14.09 -33.10 0.03
CA GLN A 172 14.96 -32.68 -1.09
C GLN A 172 15.68 -31.36 -0.78
N THR A 173 16.99 -31.42 -0.51
CA THR A 173 17.87 -30.26 -0.47
C THR A 173 18.17 -29.81 -1.91
N SER A 174 17.84 -28.57 -2.25
CA SER A 174 18.28 -27.92 -3.48
C SER A 174 19.12 -26.70 -3.13
N VAL A 175 20.41 -26.78 -3.46
CA VAL A 175 21.36 -25.67 -3.47
C VAL A 175 21.24 -25.00 -4.83
N ILE A 176 20.83 -23.73 -4.88
CA ILE A 176 20.87 -22.95 -6.13
C ILE A 176 22.12 -22.07 -6.10
N SER A 177 23.15 -22.52 -6.82
CA SER A 177 24.33 -21.75 -7.19
C SER A 177 24.05 -21.01 -8.49
N HIS A 178 24.25 -19.69 -8.53
CA HIS A 178 24.31 -18.94 -9.78
C HIS A 178 25.63 -19.26 -10.47
N GLY A 179 25.56 -19.91 -11.63
CA GLY A 179 26.68 -20.07 -12.55
C GLY A 179 26.61 -18.96 -13.61
N ASP A 180 27.73 -18.26 -13.76
CA ASP A 180 27.97 -17.26 -14.79
C ASP A 180 27.76 -17.79 -16.21
N CYS A 181 27.08 -17.01 -17.07
CA CYS A 181 27.35 -16.82 -18.49
C CYS A 181 26.61 -15.56 -19.00
#